data_AF-A0A9W6PXF1-F1
#
_entry.id   AF-A0A9W6PXF1-F1
#
_cell.length_a   1.000
_cell.length_b   1.000
_cell.length_c   1.000
_cell.angle_alpha   90.00
_cell.angle_beta   90.00
_cell.angle_gamma   90.00
#
_symmetry.space_group_name_H-M   'P 1'
#
loop_
_entity.id
_entity.type
_entity.pdbx_description
1 polymer ?
#
loop_
_entity_poly.entity_id
_entity_poly.type
_entity_poly.pdbx_seq_one_letter_code
_entity_poly.pdbx_strand_id
1 'polypeptide(L)'
;MKRDSRVRTGLTILWALSPLLTAGLASPIIFTHVALRLRRWAHWLAAAGYLALESAVFATVEADPGTAGDVIFSIGAVVSVLGGTAHAFAVRGRVFARRDAVAFDQAQGEIRRRRELRARAHEIARRDPQTALEMRIGRPDLPRGFDDGGLVDVNHAPAHVLAQGLGITLEQAERLVEARERCDGFVSAEEAAALTGLPPSLTPRLAEYGVYLP
;
A
#
# COMPACT_ATOMS: atom_id res chain seq x y z
N MET A 1 -1.79 25.93 -4.16
CA MET A 1 -1.48 24.57 -3.66
C MET A 1 -1.61 24.39 -2.15
N LYS A 2 -0.83 25.05 -1.26
CA LYS A 2 -0.99 24.89 0.21
C LYS A 2 -2.29 25.49 0.79
N ARG A 3 -2.81 26.57 0.20
CA ARG A 3 -4.07 27.22 0.62
C ARG A 3 -5.29 26.33 0.32
N ASP A 4 -5.28 25.69 -0.85
CA ASP A 4 -6.35 24.78 -1.31
C ASP A 4 -6.42 23.50 -0.48
N SER A 5 -5.28 23.00 0.01
CA SER A 5 -5.26 21.83 0.88
C SER A 5 -5.87 22.12 2.25
N ARG A 6 -5.57 23.28 2.85
CA ARG A 6 -6.12 23.69 4.16
C ARG A 6 -7.63 23.91 4.11
N VAL A 7 -8.12 24.64 3.10
CA VAL A 7 -9.56 24.89 2.92
C VAL A 7 -10.32 23.57 2.76
N ARG A 8 -9.81 22.66 1.92
CA ARG A 8 -10.41 21.34 1.73
C ARG A 8 -10.38 20.49 3.01
N THR A 9 -9.28 20.49 3.75
CA THR A 9 -9.23 19.79 5.05
C THR A 9 -10.30 20.34 5.99
N GLY A 10 -10.44 21.67 6.08
CA GLY A 10 -11.51 22.32 6.85
C GLY A 10 -12.90 21.86 6.41
N LEU A 11 -13.19 21.86 5.12
CA LEU A 11 -14.48 21.40 4.58
C LEU A 11 -14.79 19.94 4.93
N THR A 12 -13.80 19.04 4.87
CA THR A 12 -14.02 17.63 5.25
C THR A 12 -14.23 17.45 6.75
N ILE A 13 -13.62 18.31 7.59
CA ILE A 13 -13.82 18.31 9.05
C ILE A 13 -15.22 18.84 9.34
N LEU A 14 -15.64 19.94 8.71
CA LEU A 14 -16.99 20.48 8.83
C LEU A 14 -18.05 19.46 8.40
N TRP A 15 -17.79 18.73 7.31
CA TRP A 15 -18.65 17.62 6.88
C TRP A 15 -18.76 16.54 7.96
N ALA A 16 -17.66 16.16 8.62
CA ALA A 16 -17.69 15.15 9.69
C ALA A 16 -18.30 15.65 11.00
N LEU A 17 -18.25 16.97 11.26
CA LEU A 17 -18.91 17.62 12.40
C LEU A 17 -20.40 17.88 12.14
N SER A 18 -20.92 17.64 10.93
CA SER A 18 -22.31 17.96 10.61
C SER A 18 -23.35 17.30 11.54
N PRO A 19 -23.20 16.04 12.03
CA PRO A 19 -24.13 15.50 13.02
C PRO A 19 -24.09 16.29 14.32
N LEU A 20 -22.90 16.66 14.80
CA LEU A 20 -22.76 17.51 15.99
C LEU A 20 -23.42 18.88 15.81
N LEU A 21 -23.20 19.54 14.66
CA LEU A 21 -23.73 20.87 14.37
C LEU A 21 -25.24 20.89 14.13
N THR A 22 -25.86 19.75 13.85
CA THR A 22 -27.29 19.62 13.55
C THR A 22 -28.05 18.81 14.60
N ALA A 23 -27.45 18.59 15.77
CA ALA A 23 -28.02 17.75 16.83
C ALA A 23 -28.41 16.34 16.38
N GLY A 24 -27.63 15.75 15.47
CA GLY A 24 -27.78 14.41 14.93
C GLY A 24 -28.45 14.37 13.55
N LEU A 25 -29.30 15.34 13.22
CA LEU A 25 -30.24 15.34 12.09
C LEU A 25 -29.60 15.18 10.70
N ALA A 26 -28.33 15.56 10.55
CA ALA A 26 -27.62 15.37 9.28
C ALA A 26 -27.22 13.90 9.02
N SER A 27 -27.33 13.01 10.00
CA SER A 27 -26.76 11.65 9.93
C SER A 27 -27.30 10.84 8.74
N PRO A 28 -28.62 10.71 8.48
CA PRO A 28 -29.14 9.95 7.35
C PRO A 28 -28.63 10.47 6.00
N ILE A 29 -28.53 11.80 5.86
CA ILE A 29 -28.03 12.44 4.63
C ILE A 29 -26.55 12.13 4.43
N ILE A 30 -25.74 12.25 5.49
CA ILE A 30 -24.32 11.95 5.47
C ILE A 30 -24.07 10.49 5.12
N PHE A 31 -24.78 9.55 5.74
CA PHE A 31 -24.56 8.13 5.47
C PHE A 31 -25.14 7.67 4.13
N THR A 32 -26.16 8.34 3.61
CA THR A 32 -26.60 8.18 2.21
C THR A 32 -25.50 8.65 1.25
N HIS A 33 -24.91 9.82 1.49
CA HIS A 33 -23.76 10.31 0.71
C HIS A 33 -22.58 9.33 0.76
N VAL A 34 -22.26 8.78 1.95
CA VAL A 34 -21.23 7.74 2.13
C VAL A 34 -21.57 6.49 1.32
N ALA A 35 -22.82 6.03 1.37
CA ALA A 35 -23.28 4.83 0.66
C ALA A 35 -23.16 4.98 -0.86
N LEU A 36 -23.55 6.13 -1.39
CA LEU A 36 -23.39 6.47 -2.81
C LEU A 36 -21.92 6.54 -3.22
N ARG A 37 -21.06 7.14 -2.38
CA ARG A 37 -19.65 7.38 -2.70
C ARG A 37 -18.79 6.12 -2.58
N LEU A 38 -19.04 5.30 -1.56
CA LEU A 38 -18.28 4.07 -1.30
C LEU A 38 -18.90 2.81 -1.94
N ARG A 39 -20.15 2.90 -2.40
CA ARG A 39 -20.89 1.82 -3.09
C ARG A 39 -20.91 0.50 -2.31
N ARG A 40 -21.04 0.57 -0.98
CA ARG A 40 -21.15 -0.60 -0.09
C ARG A 40 -22.50 -0.63 0.62
N TRP A 41 -23.16 -1.79 0.60
CA TRP A 41 -24.49 -2.00 1.18
C TRP A 41 -24.55 -1.76 2.69
N ALA A 42 -23.46 -2.02 3.42
CA ALA A 42 -23.39 -1.76 4.86
C ALA A 42 -23.63 -0.27 5.21
N HIS A 43 -23.29 0.67 4.34
CA HIS A 43 -23.55 2.09 4.57
C HIS A 43 -25.01 2.47 4.30
N TRP A 44 -25.72 1.73 3.45
CA TRP A 44 -27.17 1.86 3.31
C TRP A 44 -27.89 1.39 4.57
N LEU A 45 -27.43 0.30 5.20
CA LEU A 45 -27.94 -0.10 6.52
C LEU A 45 -27.69 0.97 7.58
N ALA A 46 -26.50 1.58 7.60
CA ALA A 46 -26.21 2.66 8.52
C ALA A 46 -27.15 3.87 8.28
N ALA A 47 -27.37 4.26 7.02
CA ALA A 47 -28.28 5.35 6.68
C ALA A 47 -29.72 5.06 7.13
N ALA A 48 -30.22 3.85 6.87
CA ALA A 48 -31.54 3.41 7.31
C ALA A 48 -31.65 3.34 8.85
N GLY A 49 -30.59 2.87 9.53
CA GLY A 49 -30.53 2.80 10.98
C GLY A 49 -30.57 4.18 11.65
N TYR A 50 -29.81 5.16 11.14
CA TYR A 50 -29.88 6.53 11.64
C TYR A 50 -31.24 7.18 11.35
N LEU A 51 -31.85 6.91 10.19
CA LEU A 51 -33.19 7.41 9.86
C LEU A 51 -34.25 6.84 10.81
N ALA A 52 -34.18 5.54 11.11
CA ALA A 52 -35.07 4.89 12.06
C ALA A 52 -34.86 5.44 13.49
N LEU A 53 -33.60 5.64 13.90
CA LEU A 53 -33.26 6.23 15.19
C LEU A 53 -33.83 7.64 15.33
N GLU A 54 -33.65 8.50 14.32
CA GLU A 54 -34.20 9.86 14.34
C GLU A 54 -35.73 9.85 14.38
N SER A 55 -36.36 8.96 13.60
CA SER A 55 -37.83 8.82 13.62
C SER A 55 -38.33 8.42 15.02
N ALA A 56 -37.62 7.52 15.71
CA ALA A 56 -37.95 7.13 17.08
C ALA A 56 -37.76 8.29 18.06
N VAL A 57 -36.66 9.04 17.96
CA VAL A 57 -36.40 10.23 18.79
C VAL A 57 -37.50 11.29 18.59
N PHE A 58 -37.90 11.56 17.35
CA PHE A 58 -38.99 12.50 17.07
C PHE A 58 -40.35 12.01 17.61
N ALA A 59 -40.62 10.71 17.49
CA ALA A 59 -41.86 10.12 18.00
C ALA A 59 -41.98 10.18 19.54
N THR A 60 -40.87 10.35 20.26
CA THR A 60 -40.82 10.37 21.73
C THR A 60 -40.47 11.73 22.33
N VAL A 61 -40.43 12.82 21.54
CA VAL A 61 -39.98 14.14 22.02
C VAL A 61 -40.88 14.74 23.10
N GLU A 62 -42.17 14.38 23.14
CA GLU A 62 -43.16 14.84 24.13
C GLU A 62 -43.41 13.79 25.23
N ALA A 63 -42.55 12.78 25.37
CA ALA A 63 -42.73 11.74 26.37
C ALA A 63 -42.55 12.28 27.80
N ASP A 64 -43.43 11.85 28.72
CA ASP A 64 -43.33 12.25 30.13
C ASP A 64 -42.03 11.73 30.77
N PRO A 65 -41.41 12.51 31.69
CA PRO A 65 -40.20 12.10 32.38
C PRO A 65 -40.33 10.75 33.09
N GLY A 66 -39.31 9.90 32.95
CA GLY A 66 -39.27 8.57 33.57
C GLY A 66 -40.01 7.47 32.81
N THR A 67 -40.60 7.79 31.66
CA THR A 67 -41.19 6.79 30.75
C THR A 67 -40.14 6.15 29.84
N ALA A 68 -40.49 5.04 29.20
CA ALA A 68 -39.64 4.44 28.17
C ALA A 68 -39.38 5.39 26.99
N GLY A 69 -40.34 6.27 26.66
CA GLY A 69 -40.19 7.28 25.62
C GLY A 69 -39.11 8.32 25.96
N ASP A 70 -39.08 8.80 27.21
CA ASP A 70 -38.05 9.72 27.72
C ASP A 70 -36.64 9.10 27.66
N VAL A 71 -36.52 7.82 28.00
CA VAL A 71 -35.25 7.07 27.87
C VAL A 71 -34.82 6.93 26.40
N ILE A 72 -35.75 6.59 25.50
CA ILE A 72 -35.50 6.48 24.06
C ILE A 72 -35.06 7.82 23.48
N PHE A 73 -35.76 8.91 23.83
CA PHE A 73 -35.40 10.26 23.42
C PHE A 73 -33.98 10.62 23.89
N SER A 74 -33.71 10.47 25.19
CA SER A 74 -32.43 10.85 25.80
C SER A 74 -31.25 10.07 25.24
N ILE A 75 -31.33 8.74 25.22
CA ILE A 75 -30.25 7.88 24.70
C ILE A 75 -30.13 8.06 23.19
N GLY A 76 -31.26 8.10 22.47
CA GLY A 76 -31.28 8.26 21.03
C GLY A 76 -30.66 9.58 20.58
N ALA A 77 -30.95 10.69 21.25
CA ALA A 77 -30.34 11.98 20.98
C ALA A 77 -28.81 11.94 21.18
N VAL A 78 -28.33 11.34 22.28
CA VAL A 78 -26.90 11.19 22.55
C VAL A 78 -26.21 10.32 21.48
N VAL A 79 -26.82 9.20 21.10
CA VAL A 79 -26.29 8.29 20.07
C VAL A 79 -26.27 8.96 18.69
N SER A 80 -27.33 9.68 18.32
CA SER A 80 -27.40 10.41 17.05
C SER A 80 -26.31 11.47 16.94
N VAL A 81 -26.05 12.21 18.02
CA VAL A 81 -25.01 13.25 18.04
C VAL A 81 -23.61 12.64 18.11
N LEU A 82 -23.29 11.88 19.17
CA LEU A 82 -21.93 11.38 19.41
C LEU A 82 -21.59 10.22 18.48
N GLY A 83 -22.50 9.25 18.33
CA GLY A 83 -22.33 8.11 17.44
C GLY A 83 -22.27 8.53 15.98
N GLY A 84 -23.19 9.42 15.55
CA GLY A 84 -23.19 9.99 14.20
C GLY A 84 -21.87 10.70 13.87
N THR A 85 -21.40 11.56 14.78
CA THR A 85 -20.13 12.29 14.61
C THR A 85 -18.93 11.36 14.58
N ALA A 86 -18.81 10.42 15.53
CA ALA A 86 -17.72 9.46 15.57
C ALA A 86 -17.66 8.58 14.30
N HIS A 87 -18.83 8.10 13.86
CA HIS A 87 -18.94 7.30 12.65
C HIS A 87 -18.59 8.14 11.40
N ALA A 88 -19.02 9.40 11.31
CA ALA A 88 -18.65 10.31 10.22
C ALA A 88 -17.12 10.52 10.14
N PHE A 89 -16.44 10.72 11.28
CA PHE A 89 -14.97 10.80 11.32
C PHE A 89 -14.30 9.49 10.90
N ALA A 90 -14.83 8.34 11.32
CA ALA A 90 -14.29 7.02 10.97
C ALA A 90 -14.36 6.71 9.46
N VAL A 91 -15.33 7.29 8.73
CA VAL A 91 -15.46 7.11 7.27
C VAL A 91 -14.87 8.25 6.45
N ARG A 92 -14.63 9.43 7.04
CA ARG A 92 -14.13 10.64 6.36
C ARG A 92 -12.91 10.37 5.46
N GLY A 93 -11.93 9.64 5.98
CA GLY A 93 -10.70 9.31 5.23
C GLY A 93 -11.01 8.53 3.95
N ARG A 94 -11.95 7.58 3.99
CA ARG A 94 -12.36 6.79 2.83
C ARG A 94 -13.19 7.62 1.85
N VAL A 95 -14.05 8.51 2.34
CA VAL A 95 -14.94 9.38 1.53
C VAL A 95 -14.18 10.50 0.83
N PHE A 96 -13.05 10.95 1.36
CA PHE A 96 -12.28 12.05 0.74
C PHE A 96 -10.89 11.64 0.27
N ALA A 97 -10.57 10.34 0.31
CA ALA A 97 -9.37 9.80 -0.32
C ALA A 97 -9.31 10.24 -1.80
N ARG A 98 -8.19 10.87 -2.18
CA ARG A 98 -7.86 11.12 -3.59
C ARG A 98 -7.35 9.82 -4.17
N ARG A 99 -7.96 9.35 -5.27
CA ARG A 99 -7.56 8.11 -5.94
C ARG A 99 -6.06 8.11 -6.27
N ASP A 100 -5.53 9.23 -6.76
CA ASP A 100 -4.12 9.35 -7.12
C ASP A 100 -3.18 9.27 -5.92
N ALA A 101 -3.58 9.81 -4.77
CA ALA A 101 -2.78 9.72 -3.54
C ALA A 101 -2.72 8.28 -3.02
N VAL A 102 -3.84 7.56 -3.06
CA VAL A 102 -3.89 6.14 -2.68
C VAL A 102 -3.05 5.29 -3.62
N ALA A 103 -3.15 5.51 -4.94
CA ALA A 103 -2.36 4.80 -5.94
C ALA A 103 -0.86 5.05 -5.75
N PHE A 104 -0.47 6.30 -5.45
CA PHE A 104 0.92 6.66 -5.18
C PHE A 104 1.46 5.99 -3.90
N ASP A 105 0.70 6.02 -2.80
CA ASP A 105 1.09 5.38 -1.54
C ASP A 105 1.23 3.85 -1.70
N GLN A 106 0.32 3.25 -2.46
CA GLN A 106 0.39 1.83 -2.82
C GLN A 106 1.65 1.51 -3.65
N ALA A 107 1.94 2.32 -4.67
CA ALA A 107 3.13 2.15 -5.49
C ALA A 107 4.42 2.27 -4.66
N GLN A 108 4.49 3.24 -3.73
CA GLN A 108 5.62 3.34 -2.81
C GLN A 108 5.74 2.13 -1.88
N GLY A 109 4.61 1.61 -1.39
CA GLY A 109 4.58 0.41 -0.54
C GLY A 109 5.16 -0.81 -1.24
N GLU A 110 4.77 -1.02 -2.51
CA GLU A 110 5.28 -2.12 -3.33
C GLU A 110 6.79 -1.99 -3.60
N ILE A 111 7.29 -0.78 -3.89
CA ILE A 111 8.73 -0.54 -4.07
C ILE A 111 9.50 -0.87 -2.80
N ARG A 112 9.02 -0.44 -1.62
CA ARG A 112 9.65 -0.76 -0.33
C ARG A 112 9.67 -2.27 -0.08
N ARG A 113 8.56 -2.95 -0.29
CA ARG A 113 8.45 -4.41 -0.14
C ARG A 113 9.45 -5.16 -1.03
N ARG A 114 9.56 -4.78 -2.31
CA ARG A 114 10.55 -5.41 -3.22
C ARG A 114 11.98 -5.19 -2.76
N ARG A 115 12.30 -4.00 -2.23
CA ARG A 115 13.63 -3.71 -1.68
C ARG A 115 13.95 -4.55 -0.45
N GLU A 116 12.97 -4.77 0.43
CA GLU A 116 13.10 -5.65 1.61
C GLU A 116 13.30 -7.11 1.21
N LEU A 117 12.56 -7.60 0.20
CA LEU A 117 12.73 -8.95 -0.34
C LEU A 117 14.15 -9.14 -0.93
N ARG A 118 14.64 -8.17 -1.72
CA ARG A 118 16.02 -8.19 -2.23
C ARG A 118 17.06 -8.22 -1.12
N ALA A 119 16.93 -7.36 -0.11
CA ALA A 119 17.85 -7.34 1.00
C ALA A 119 17.89 -8.68 1.76
N ARG A 120 16.72 -9.31 1.94
CA ARG A 120 16.63 -10.64 2.55
C ARG A 120 17.26 -11.73 1.69
N ALA A 121 17.02 -11.71 0.38
CA ALA A 121 17.60 -12.67 -0.56
C ALA A 121 19.13 -12.55 -0.61
N HIS A 122 19.67 -11.32 -0.61
CA HIS A 122 21.10 -11.05 -0.47
C HIS A 122 21.68 -11.62 0.82
N GLU A 123 20.98 -11.46 1.95
CA GLU A 123 21.44 -12.00 3.23
C GLU A 123 21.47 -13.54 3.23
N ILE A 124 20.49 -14.18 2.60
CA ILE A 124 20.49 -15.64 2.40
C ILE A 124 21.70 -16.05 1.55
N ALA A 125 21.90 -15.43 0.39
CA ALA A 125 23.02 -15.71 -0.51
C ALA A 125 24.39 -15.55 0.16
N ARG A 126 24.55 -14.55 1.03
CA ARG A 126 25.80 -14.33 1.78
C ARG A 126 26.03 -15.33 2.90
N ARG A 127 24.98 -15.76 3.59
CA ARG A 127 25.10 -16.69 4.74
C ARG A 127 25.16 -18.14 4.33
N ASP A 128 24.39 -18.51 3.32
CA ASP A 128 24.25 -19.88 2.84
C ASP A 128 24.01 -19.89 1.31
N PRO A 129 25.11 -19.87 0.53
CA PRO A 129 25.04 -19.90 -0.92
C PRO A 129 24.37 -21.16 -1.48
N GLN A 130 24.49 -22.31 -0.80
CA GLN A 130 23.88 -23.57 -1.25
C GLN A 130 22.36 -23.49 -1.17
N THR A 131 21.83 -23.00 -0.04
CA THR A 131 20.39 -22.73 0.09
C THR A 131 19.92 -21.71 -0.96
N ALA A 132 20.73 -20.69 -1.27
CA ALA A 132 20.37 -19.71 -2.30
C ALA A 132 20.24 -20.32 -3.71
N LEU A 133 21.13 -21.25 -4.06
CA LEU A 133 21.07 -22.03 -5.31
C LEU A 133 19.82 -22.94 -5.35
N GLU A 134 19.53 -23.66 -4.26
CA GLU A 134 18.34 -24.51 -4.16
C GLU A 134 17.05 -23.71 -4.30
N MET A 135 17.01 -22.51 -3.70
CA MET A 135 15.89 -21.57 -3.80
C MET A 135 15.85 -20.83 -5.15
N ARG A 136 16.86 -20.98 -6.00
CA ARG A 136 16.99 -20.34 -7.32
C ARG A 136 16.97 -18.81 -7.23
N ILE A 137 17.60 -18.26 -6.19
CA ILE A 137 17.74 -16.80 -6.02
C ILE A 137 18.54 -16.27 -7.21
N GLY A 138 18.04 -15.20 -7.85
CA GLY A 138 18.68 -14.60 -9.00
C GLY A 138 18.39 -15.30 -10.33
N ARG A 139 17.52 -16.32 -10.37
CA ARG A 139 17.22 -17.09 -11.58
C ARG A 139 15.75 -16.95 -12.00
N PRO A 140 15.32 -15.77 -12.52
CA PRO A 140 13.94 -15.57 -12.95
C PRO A 140 13.57 -16.41 -14.18
N ASP A 141 14.55 -16.99 -14.88
CA ASP A 141 14.38 -17.93 -15.98
C ASP A 141 13.98 -19.35 -15.54
N LEU A 142 14.18 -19.68 -14.27
CA LEU A 142 13.82 -20.98 -13.72
C LEU A 142 12.51 -20.88 -12.92
N PRO A 143 11.69 -21.95 -12.86
CA PRO A 143 10.53 -21.99 -11.98
C PRO A 143 10.97 -21.79 -10.52
N ARG A 144 10.47 -20.76 -9.84
CA ARG A 144 10.90 -20.44 -8.46
C ARG A 144 9.70 -20.24 -7.55
N GLY A 145 9.82 -20.75 -6.31
CA GLY A 145 8.81 -20.57 -5.26
C GLY A 145 9.07 -19.39 -4.35
N PHE A 146 10.27 -18.80 -4.42
CA PHE A 146 10.70 -17.68 -3.60
C PHE A 146 10.83 -16.41 -4.45
N ASP A 147 10.25 -15.31 -3.95
CA ASP A 147 10.41 -13.98 -4.56
C ASP A 147 11.63 -13.30 -3.95
N ASP A 148 12.71 -13.23 -4.74
CA ASP A 148 13.95 -12.55 -4.38
C ASP A 148 13.91 -11.03 -4.57
N GLY A 149 12.74 -10.47 -4.93
CA GLY A 149 12.56 -9.04 -5.17
C GLY A 149 13.21 -8.52 -6.45
N GLY A 150 13.60 -9.43 -7.35
CA GLY A 150 14.15 -9.10 -8.68
C GLY A 150 15.66 -9.13 -8.75
N LEU A 151 16.32 -9.99 -7.97
CA LEU A 151 17.75 -10.23 -8.14
C LEU A 151 18.01 -11.02 -9.43
N VAL A 152 19.25 -10.93 -9.91
CA VAL A 152 19.79 -11.76 -11.00
C VAL A 152 21.14 -12.32 -10.61
N ASP A 153 21.30 -13.63 -10.78
CA ASP A 153 22.55 -14.33 -10.55
C ASP A 153 23.50 -14.07 -11.72
N VAL A 154 24.52 -13.26 -11.47
CA VAL A 154 25.48 -12.82 -12.48
C VAL A 154 26.36 -13.98 -12.95
N ASN A 155 26.57 -15.00 -12.11
CA ASN A 155 27.44 -16.13 -12.42
C ASN A 155 26.71 -17.24 -13.18
N HIS A 156 25.38 -17.35 -13.05
CA HIS A 156 24.64 -18.48 -13.64
C HIS A 156 23.54 -18.10 -14.62
N ALA A 157 23.00 -16.88 -14.57
CA ALA A 157 21.92 -16.50 -15.48
C ALA A 157 22.42 -16.34 -16.93
N PRO A 158 21.60 -16.65 -17.95
CA PRO A 158 21.96 -16.41 -19.34
C PRO A 158 21.94 -14.92 -19.70
N ALA A 159 22.64 -14.53 -20.77
CA ALA A 159 22.84 -13.13 -21.15
C ALA A 159 21.53 -12.33 -21.29
N HIS A 160 20.48 -12.92 -21.89
CA HIS A 160 19.20 -12.23 -22.05
C HIS A 160 18.50 -11.93 -20.69
N VAL A 161 18.70 -12.79 -19.69
CA VAL A 161 18.17 -12.57 -18.32
C VAL A 161 18.95 -11.47 -17.62
N LEU A 162 20.28 -11.48 -17.75
CA LEU A 162 21.15 -10.42 -17.24
C LEU A 162 20.76 -9.07 -17.85
N ALA A 163 20.60 -9.00 -19.17
CA ALA A 163 20.17 -7.81 -19.90
C ALA A 163 18.84 -7.27 -19.35
N GLN A 164 17.84 -8.15 -19.17
CA GLN A 164 16.53 -7.74 -18.67
C GLN A 164 16.56 -7.27 -17.22
N GLY A 165 17.11 -8.07 -16.30
CA GLY A 165 17.05 -7.77 -14.88
C GLY A 165 18.00 -6.65 -14.44
N LEU A 166 19.18 -6.56 -15.06
CA LEU A 166 20.13 -5.47 -14.83
C LEU A 166 19.85 -4.25 -15.74
N GLY A 167 18.91 -4.35 -16.68
CA GLY A 167 18.59 -3.31 -17.67
C GLY A 167 19.81 -2.76 -18.40
N ILE A 168 20.65 -3.68 -18.88
CA ILE A 168 21.85 -3.43 -19.68
C ILE A 168 21.62 -3.96 -21.10
N THR A 169 22.48 -3.61 -22.05
CA THR A 169 22.37 -4.14 -23.42
C THR A 169 22.73 -5.63 -23.45
N LEU A 170 22.25 -6.34 -24.48
CA LEU A 170 22.60 -7.76 -24.67
C LEU A 170 24.12 -7.94 -24.81
N GLU A 171 24.78 -7.07 -25.59
CA GLU A 171 26.24 -7.05 -25.74
C GLU A 171 26.98 -6.86 -24.40
N GLN A 172 26.47 -6.00 -23.52
CA GLN A 172 27.02 -5.83 -22.16
C GLN A 172 26.85 -7.09 -21.31
N ALA A 173 25.72 -7.78 -21.46
CA ALA A 173 25.45 -9.04 -20.77
C ALA A 173 26.30 -10.21 -21.32
N GLU A 174 26.54 -10.27 -22.62
CA GLU A 174 27.42 -11.25 -23.25
C GLU A 174 28.86 -11.11 -22.75
N ARG A 175 29.35 -9.86 -22.63
CA ARG A 175 30.66 -9.60 -21.99
C ARG A 175 30.75 -10.11 -20.56
N LEU A 176 29.67 -10.03 -19.77
CA LEU A 176 29.62 -10.62 -18.42
C LEU A 176 29.74 -12.14 -18.48
N VAL A 177 29.04 -12.80 -19.40
CA VAL A 177 29.10 -14.26 -19.60
C VAL A 177 30.51 -14.70 -20.03
N GLU A 178 31.10 -14.03 -21.02
CA GLU A 178 32.46 -14.33 -21.48
C GLU A 178 33.52 -14.08 -20.39
N ALA A 179 33.35 -13.06 -19.55
CA ALA A 179 34.28 -12.78 -18.47
C ALA A 179 34.17 -13.79 -17.32
N ARG A 180 32.95 -14.16 -16.89
CA ARG A 180 32.80 -15.17 -15.82
C ARG A 180 33.33 -16.54 -16.23
N GLU A 181 33.20 -16.93 -17.51
CA GLU A 181 33.74 -18.21 -18.00
C GLU A 181 35.27 -18.26 -17.96
N ARG A 182 35.94 -17.10 -18.10
CA ARG A 182 37.41 -17.00 -17.99
C ARG A 182 37.89 -16.92 -16.56
N CYS A 183 37.06 -16.43 -15.63
CA CYS A 183 37.42 -16.13 -14.25
C CYS A 183 36.82 -17.09 -13.22
N ASP A 184 36.08 -18.12 -13.68
CA ASP A 184 35.33 -19.07 -12.83
C ASP A 184 34.31 -18.36 -11.93
N GLY A 185 33.56 -17.42 -12.51
CA GLY A 185 32.61 -16.56 -11.80
C GLY A 185 33.19 -15.23 -11.32
N PHE A 186 32.34 -14.44 -10.68
CA PHE A 186 32.71 -13.23 -9.95
C PHE A 186 32.33 -13.37 -8.48
N VAL A 187 33.06 -12.70 -7.59
CA VAL A 187 32.75 -12.61 -6.16
C VAL A 187 32.06 -11.30 -5.77
N SER A 188 32.09 -10.28 -6.65
CA SER A 188 31.44 -9.00 -6.37
C SER A 188 31.06 -8.20 -7.63
N ALA A 189 30.27 -7.14 -7.42
CA ALA A 189 29.87 -6.20 -8.47
C ALA A 189 31.04 -5.37 -9.01
N GLU A 190 31.97 -5.00 -8.14
CA GLU A 190 33.17 -4.25 -8.49
C GLU A 190 34.09 -5.08 -9.38
N GLU A 191 34.28 -6.36 -9.05
CA GLU A 191 35.05 -7.28 -9.88
C GLU A 191 34.39 -7.49 -11.25
N ALA A 192 33.08 -7.79 -11.26
CA ALA A 192 32.34 -7.96 -12.50
C ALA A 192 32.45 -6.74 -13.41
N ALA A 193 32.30 -5.52 -12.86
CA ALA A 193 32.44 -4.27 -13.61
C ALA A 193 33.87 -4.05 -14.14
N ALA A 194 34.89 -4.32 -13.31
CA ALA A 194 36.29 -4.13 -13.67
C ALA A 194 36.75 -5.08 -14.78
N LEU A 195 36.36 -6.36 -14.71
CA LEU A 195 36.79 -7.40 -15.65
C LEU A 195 36.07 -7.34 -17.01
N THR A 196 34.89 -6.74 -17.07
CA THR A 196 34.07 -6.64 -18.29
C THR A 196 34.21 -5.32 -19.02
N GLY A 197 34.86 -4.32 -18.42
CA GLY A 197 34.91 -2.96 -18.96
C GLY A 197 33.52 -2.35 -19.10
N LEU A 198 32.60 -2.67 -18.19
CA LEU A 198 31.31 -2.02 -18.12
C LEU A 198 31.47 -0.58 -17.62
N PRO A 199 30.62 0.37 -18.07
CA PRO A 199 30.63 1.73 -17.55
C PRO A 199 30.53 1.75 -16.02
N PRO A 200 31.37 2.54 -15.30
CA PRO A 200 31.33 2.61 -13.84
C PRO A 200 29.97 3.03 -13.25
N SER A 201 29.13 3.69 -14.05
CA SER A 201 27.76 4.05 -13.67
C SER A 201 26.83 2.83 -13.46
N LEU A 202 27.21 1.65 -13.95
CA LEU A 202 26.44 0.41 -13.79
C LEU A 202 26.81 -0.37 -12.52
N THR A 203 27.95 -0.08 -11.88
CA THR A 203 28.39 -0.79 -10.67
C THR A 203 27.36 -0.74 -9.53
N PRO A 204 26.72 0.41 -9.21
CA PRO A 204 25.67 0.44 -8.18
C PRO A 204 24.48 -0.45 -8.52
N ARG A 205 24.17 -0.60 -9.82
CA ARG A 205 23.07 -1.45 -10.27
C ARG A 205 23.42 -2.93 -10.17
N LEU A 206 24.66 -3.29 -10.52
CA LEU A 206 25.21 -4.62 -10.30
C LEU A 206 25.21 -4.98 -8.81
N ALA A 207 25.61 -4.06 -7.93
CA ALA A 207 25.57 -4.27 -6.49
C ALA A 207 24.13 -4.40 -5.93
N GLU A 208 23.19 -3.63 -6.48
CA GLU A 208 21.80 -3.63 -5.99
C GLU A 208 21.00 -4.85 -6.47
N TYR A 209 21.19 -5.28 -7.71
CA TYR A 209 20.37 -6.31 -8.37
C TYR A 209 21.14 -7.60 -8.70
N GLY A 210 22.47 -7.59 -8.70
CA GLY A 210 23.29 -8.77 -8.95
C GLY A 210 23.52 -9.57 -7.68
N VAL A 211 23.40 -10.89 -7.77
CA VAL A 211 23.91 -11.84 -6.77
C VAL A 211 25.03 -12.68 -7.41
N TYR A 212 26.02 -13.05 -6.60
CA TYR A 212 27.27 -13.66 -7.05
C TYR A 212 27.44 -15.01 -6.36
N LEU A 213 26.71 -16.01 -6.84
CA LEU A 213 26.72 -17.36 -6.26
C LEU A 213 27.90 -18.18 -6.83
N PRO A 214 28.46 -19.11 -6.05
CA PRO A 214 29.54 -19.99 -6.48
C PRO A 214 29.06 -21.08 -7.45
#